data_AF-A0A4U5J7B3-F1
#
_entry.id   AF-A0A4U5J7B3-F1
#
_cell.length_a   1.000
_cell.length_b   1.000
_cell.length_c   1.000
_cell.angle_alpha   90.00
_cell.angle_beta   90.00
_cell.angle_gamma   90.00
#
_symmetry.space_group_name_H-M   'P 1'
#
loop_
_entity.id
_entity.type
_entity.pdbx_description
1 polymer ?
#
loop_
_entity_poly.entity_id
_entity_poly.type
_entity_poly.pdbx_seq_one_letter_code
_entity_poly.pdbx_strand_id
1 'polypeptide(L)'
;MSQATLDDDELFDEAATEMREDVESSLDAARAALPEADAVWDAEADNTLGVLNGLKGALDTGDAEAHLRDAKKWFAIGRKADAFEDADDLENELAELEETLGRITTAHEQVGELTATIPELRGLLEDAESDDAEE
;
A
#
# COMPACT_ATOMS: atom_id res chain seq x y z
N MET A 1 -15.66 -19.58 45.75
CA MET A 1 -15.41 -18.45 44.82
C MET A 1 -14.55 -18.94 43.66
N SER A 2 -15.06 -19.92 42.91
CA SER A 2 -14.33 -20.63 41.83
C SER A 2 -15.07 -20.54 40.49
N GLN A 3 -16.23 -19.88 40.46
CA GLN A 3 -17.06 -19.77 39.26
C GLN A 3 -16.80 -18.47 38.50
N ALA A 4 -16.50 -17.36 39.20
CA ALA A 4 -16.26 -16.05 38.56
C ALA A 4 -14.98 -16.00 37.71
N THR A 5 -13.95 -16.80 38.03
CA THR A 5 -12.69 -16.81 37.27
C THR A 5 -12.78 -17.60 35.97
N LEU A 6 -13.73 -18.55 35.86
CA LEU A 6 -13.91 -19.33 34.63
C LEU A 6 -14.59 -18.49 33.53
N ASP A 7 -15.53 -17.62 33.92
CA ASP A 7 -16.20 -16.69 33.01
C ASP A 7 -15.23 -15.59 32.50
N ASP A 8 -14.24 -15.21 33.32
CA ASP A 8 -13.24 -14.19 32.95
C ASP A 8 -12.24 -14.74 31.90
N ASP A 9 -11.76 -15.98 32.06
CA ASP A 9 -10.81 -16.60 31.12
C ASP A 9 -11.43 -16.82 29.72
N GLU A 10 -12.68 -17.28 29.63
CA GLU A 10 -13.40 -17.39 28.34
C GLU A 10 -13.59 -16.04 27.64
N LEU A 11 -13.80 -14.95 28.41
CA LEU A 11 -13.96 -13.60 27.86
C LEU A 11 -12.63 -13.03 27.34
N PHE A 12 -11.49 -13.36 27.96
CA PHE A 12 -10.17 -12.97 27.46
C PHE A 12 -9.82 -13.70 26.17
N ASP A 13 -10.13 -14.99 26.07
CA ASP A 13 -9.92 -15.79 24.85
C ASP A 13 -10.78 -15.28 23.68
N GLU A 14 -12.05 -14.91 23.95
CA GLU A 14 -12.94 -14.31 22.95
C GLU A 14 -12.41 -12.94 22.49
N ALA A 15 -11.99 -12.09 23.42
CA ALA A 15 -11.39 -10.80 23.09
C ALA A 15 -10.07 -10.94 22.31
N ALA A 16 -9.25 -11.94 22.61
CA ALA A 16 -8.02 -12.22 21.86
C ALA A 16 -8.32 -12.67 20.43
N THR A 17 -9.36 -13.51 20.26
CA THR A 17 -9.85 -13.93 18.94
C THR A 17 -10.36 -12.74 18.13
N GLU A 18 -11.18 -11.87 18.73
CA GLU A 18 -11.69 -10.65 18.07
C GLU A 18 -10.54 -9.72 17.62
N MET A 19 -9.54 -9.51 18.50
CA MET A 19 -8.36 -8.70 18.15
C MET A 19 -7.56 -9.29 17.00
N ARG A 20 -7.48 -10.62 16.89
CA ARG A 20 -6.83 -11.29 15.74
C ARG A 20 -7.65 -11.08 14.47
N GLU A 21 -8.96 -11.29 14.53
CA GLU A 21 -9.85 -11.08 13.39
C GLU A 21 -9.78 -9.64 12.86
N ASP A 22 -9.68 -8.64 13.75
CA ASP A 22 -9.53 -7.24 13.36
C ASP A 22 -8.21 -6.96 12.62
N VAL A 23 -7.11 -7.60 13.03
CA VAL A 23 -5.81 -7.49 12.34
C VAL A 23 -5.88 -8.15 10.97
N GLU A 24 -6.37 -9.40 10.91
CA GLU A 24 -6.45 -10.19 9.68
C GLU A 24 -7.37 -9.54 8.65
N SER A 25 -8.55 -9.08 9.08
CA SER A 25 -9.50 -8.35 8.24
C SER A 25 -8.88 -7.07 7.65
N SER A 26 -8.14 -6.32 8.47
CA SER A 26 -7.43 -5.13 8.01
C SER A 26 -6.28 -5.45 7.04
N LEU A 27 -5.55 -6.54 7.27
CA LEU A 27 -4.51 -7.03 6.35
C LEU A 27 -5.09 -7.44 4.99
N ASP A 28 -6.19 -8.18 5.00
CA ASP A 28 -6.88 -8.61 3.78
C ASP A 28 -7.44 -7.42 3.00
N ALA A 29 -8.03 -6.43 3.70
CA ALA A 29 -8.48 -5.19 3.09
C ALA A 29 -7.31 -4.41 2.46
N ALA A 30 -6.16 -4.35 3.13
CA ALA A 30 -4.97 -3.71 2.59
C ALA A 30 -4.45 -4.41 1.33
N ARG A 31 -4.39 -5.74 1.33
CA ARG A 31 -3.96 -6.55 0.17
C ARG A 31 -4.94 -6.44 -0.99
N ALA A 32 -6.25 -6.42 -0.72
CA ALA A 32 -7.28 -6.29 -1.74
C ALA A 32 -7.30 -4.89 -2.40
N ALA A 33 -6.82 -3.86 -1.69
CA ALA A 33 -6.69 -2.51 -2.23
C ALA A 33 -5.42 -2.32 -3.09
N LEU A 34 -4.45 -3.24 -3.05
CA LEU A 34 -3.27 -3.16 -3.90
C LEU A 34 -3.62 -3.40 -5.38
N PRO A 35 -2.88 -2.77 -6.31
CA PRO A 35 -3.05 -3.03 -7.72
C PRO A 35 -2.70 -4.49 -8.06
N GLU A 36 -3.46 -5.06 -9.00
CA GLU A 36 -3.15 -6.38 -9.55
C GLU A 36 -1.83 -6.35 -10.31
N ALA A 37 -1.06 -7.44 -10.23
CA ALA A 37 0.26 -7.52 -10.85
C ALA A 37 0.22 -7.27 -12.37
N ASP A 38 -0.81 -7.78 -13.05
CA ASP A 38 -0.98 -7.62 -14.50
C ASP A 38 -1.32 -6.17 -14.87
N ALA A 39 -2.04 -5.43 -14.02
CA ALA A 39 -2.44 -4.05 -14.28
C ALA A 39 -1.23 -3.11 -14.45
N VAL A 40 -0.10 -3.40 -13.80
CA VAL A 40 1.15 -2.65 -13.94
C VAL A 40 1.77 -2.83 -15.34
N TRP A 41 1.56 -4.00 -15.97
CA TRP A 41 2.09 -4.31 -17.30
C TRP A 41 1.18 -3.88 -18.45
N ASP A 42 -0.12 -3.73 -18.19
CA ASP A 42 -1.14 -3.46 -19.19
C ASP A 42 -1.30 -1.96 -19.56
N ALA A 43 -0.42 -1.08 -19.07
CA ALA A 43 -0.46 0.34 -19.41
C ALA A 43 -0.09 0.59 -20.88
N GLU A 44 -1.08 0.95 -21.71
CA GLU A 44 -0.92 1.17 -23.15
C GLU A 44 -1.56 2.51 -23.62
N ALA A 45 -0.88 3.22 -24.52
CA ALA A 45 -1.39 4.42 -25.19
C ALA A 45 -0.62 4.73 -26.48
N ASP A 46 -1.17 5.61 -27.33
CA ASP A 46 -0.54 6.03 -28.59
C ASP A 46 0.70 6.94 -28.43
N ASN A 47 1.04 7.33 -27.20
CA ASN A 47 2.20 8.18 -26.92
C ASN A 47 2.78 7.91 -25.52
N THR A 48 4.05 8.27 -25.34
CA THR A 48 4.79 8.05 -24.08
C THR A 48 4.09 8.65 -22.86
N LEU A 49 3.53 9.86 -22.97
CA LEU A 49 2.87 10.51 -21.85
C LEU A 49 1.58 9.78 -21.46
N GLY A 50 0.86 9.23 -22.43
CA GLY A 50 -0.31 8.38 -22.20
C GLY A 50 0.05 7.11 -21.43
N VAL A 51 1.12 6.40 -21.85
CA VAL A 51 1.61 5.20 -21.16
C VAL A 51 2.01 5.52 -19.72
N LEU A 52 2.76 6.61 -19.52
CA LEU A 52 3.19 7.03 -18.18
C LEU A 52 2.02 7.42 -17.28
N ASN A 53 1.00 8.10 -17.79
CA ASN A 53 -0.20 8.40 -17.01
C ASN A 53 -1.02 7.14 -16.70
N GLY A 54 -1.07 6.18 -17.64
CA GLY A 54 -1.69 4.88 -17.41
C GLY A 54 -0.97 4.11 -16.30
N LEU A 55 0.35 4.00 -16.38
CA LEU A 55 1.18 3.38 -15.35
C LEU A 55 1.04 4.09 -14.00
N LYS A 56 1.00 5.43 -13.99
CA LYS A 56 0.75 6.21 -12.77
C LYS A 56 -0.58 5.80 -12.12
N GLY A 57 -1.66 5.72 -12.91
CA GLY A 57 -2.95 5.26 -12.39
C GLY A 57 -2.92 3.81 -11.90
N ALA A 58 -2.21 2.93 -12.60
CA ALA A 58 -2.07 1.52 -12.23
C ALA A 58 -1.26 1.28 -10.94
N LEU A 59 -0.44 2.26 -10.52
CA LEU A 59 0.33 2.21 -9.27
C LEU A 59 -0.38 2.87 -8.09
N ASP A 60 -1.62 3.33 -8.25
CA ASP A 60 -2.43 3.84 -7.14
C ASP A 60 -2.78 2.69 -6.18
N THR A 61 -2.41 2.85 -4.91
CA THR A 61 -2.68 1.86 -3.85
C THR A 61 -4.02 2.06 -3.16
N GLY A 62 -4.80 3.07 -3.56
CA GLY A 62 -6.09 3.39 -2.95
C GLY A 62 -6.00 3.51 -1.42
N ASP A 63 -6.86 2.78 -0.72
CA ASP A 63 -6.95 2.78 0.74
C ASP A 63 -5.98 1.79 1.44
N ALA A 64 -5.08 1.13 0.70
CA ALA A 64 -4.20 0.09 1.25
C ALA A 64 -3.33 0.60 2.42
N GLU A 65 -2.81 1.84 2.34
CA GLU A 65 -2.03 2.43 3.44
C GLU A 65 -2.90 2.64 4.70
N ALA A 66 -4.16 3.04 4.53
CA ALA A 66 -5.07 3.25 5.64
C ALA A 66 -5.40 1.93 6.33
N HIS A 67 -5.70 0.89 5.57
CA HIS A 67 -5.96 -0.45 6.10
C HIS A 67 -4.73 -1.05 6.79
N LEU A 68 -3.52 -0.89 6.23
CA LEU A 68 -2.28 -1.32 6.88
C LEU A 68 -2.07 -0.59 8.22
N ARG A 69 -2.38 0.71 8.29
CA ARG A 69 -2.29 1.48 9.53
C ARG A 69 -3.26 0.96 10.59
N ASP A 70 -4.48 0.60 10.19
CA ASP A 70 -5.47 0.01 11.08
C ASP A 70 -5.03 -1.39 11.57
N ALA A 71 -4.49 -2.23 10.68
CA ALA A 71 -3.92 -3.52 11.03
C ALA A 71 -2.78 -3.38 12.07
N LYS A 72 -1.82 -2.47 11.82
CA LYS A 72 -0.71 -2.19 12.75
C LYS A 72 -1.20 -1.67 14.10
N LYS A 73 -2.27 -0.87 14.11
CA LYS A 73 -2.88 -0.36 15.34
C LYS A 73 -3.50 -1.49 16.16
N TRP A 74 -4.32 -2.34 15.54
CA TRP A 74 -4.91 -3.49 16.23
C TRP A 74 -3.84 -4.47 16.72
N PHE A 75 -2.82 -4.73 15.90
CA PHE A 75 -1.68 -5.55 16.28
C PHE A 75 -0.95 -4.98 17.51
N ALA A 76 -0.68 -3.68 17.53
CA ALA A 76 -0.02 -3.06 18.69
C ALA A 76 -0.86 -3.14 19.97
N ILE A 77 -2.20 -3.07 19.86
CA ILE A 77 -3.12 -3.24 20.99
C ILE A 77 -3.11 -4.70 21.46
N GLY A 78 -3.28 -5.67 20.55
CA GLY A 78 -3.29 -7.09 20.86
C GLY A 78 -1.97 -7.61 21.40
N ARG A 79 -0.83 -7.19 20.83
CA ARG A 79 0.52 -7.57 21.31
C ARG A 79 0.76 -7.08 22.74
N LYS A 80 0.25 -5.90 23.10
CA LYS A 80 0.34 -5.39 24.47
C LYS A 80 -0.55 -6.17 25.44
N ALA A 81 -1.65 -6.72 24.95
CA ALA A 81 -2.57 -7.55 25.71
C ALA A 81 -2.17 -9.04 25.75
N ASP A 82 -1.05 -9.42 25.13
CA ASP A 82 -0.62 -10.82 24.97
C ASP A 82 -1.68 -11.69 24.25
N ALA A 83 -2.40 -11.09 23.29
CA ALA A 83 -3.52 -11.71 22.59
C ALA A 83 -3.11 -12.68 21.46
N PHE A 84 -1.82 -12.76 21.13
CA PHE A 84 -1.33 -13.50 19.97
C PHE A 84 -0.26 -14.52 20.37
N GLU A 85 -0.48 -15.78 20.02
CA GLU A 85 0.51 -16.85 20.19
C GLU A 85 1.65 -16.75 19.16
N ASP A 86 1.39 -16.10 18.03
CA ASP A 86 2.21 -15.97 16.81
C ASP A 86 2.50 -14.50 16.46
N ALA A 87 2.61 -13.64 17.49
CA ALA A 87 2.79 -12.20 17.30
C ALA A 87 3.94 -11.83 16.35
N ASP A 88 5.03 -12.61 16.38
CA ASP A 88 6.20 -12.36 15.53
C ASP A 88 5.93 -12.69 14.05
N ASP A 89 5.09 -13.69 13.76
CA ASP A 89 4.69 -14.02 12.37
C ASP A 89 3.78 -12.91 11.80
N LEU A 90 2.80 -12.45 12.58
CA LEU A 90 1.95 -11.30 12.22
C LEU A 90 2.75 -10.01 12.01
N GLU A 91 3.76 -9.76 12.86
CA GLU A 91 4.65 -8.60 12.70
C GLU A 91 5.44 -8.66 11.38
N ASN A 92 5.93 -9.84 11.00
CA ASN A 92 6.62 -10.04 9.74
C ASN A 92 5.68 -9.79 8.55
N GLU A 93 4.45 -10.31 8.58
CA GLU A 93 3.46 -10.06 7.53
C GLU A 93 3.15 -8.56 7.35
N LEU A 94 2.98 -7.84 8.47
CA LEU A 94 2.76 -6.39 8.44
C LEU A 94 3.97 -5.65 7.84
N ALA A 95 5.18 -6.06 8.20
CA ALA A 95 6.42 -5.46 7.69
C ALA A 95 6.62 -5.72 6.18
N GLU A 96 6.34 -6.94 5.71
CA GLU A 96 6.43 -7.29 4.29
C GLU A 96 5.42 -6.50 3.44
N LEU A 97 4.19 -6.33 3.95
CA LEU A 97 3.17 -5.53 3.29
C LEU A 97 3.54 -4.04 3.28
N GLU A 98 4.06 -3.51 4.40
CA GLU A 98 4.56 -2.14 4.49
C GLU A 98 5.69 -1.86 3.50
N GLU A 99 6.65 -2.78 3.38
CA GLU A 99 7.73 -2.66 2.42
C GLU A 99 7.20 -2.67 0.98
N THR A 100 6.27 -3.58 0.68
CA THR A 100 5.66 -3.69 -0.65
C THR A 100 4.93 -2.39 -1.02
N LEU A 101 4.08 -1.88 -0.13
CA LEU A 101 3.37 -0.62 -0.30
C LEU A 101 4.36 0.54 -0.51
N GLY A 102 5.39 0.64 0.32
CA GLY A 102 6.39 1.70 0.21
C GLY A 102 7.12 1.69 -1.15
N ARG A 103 7.40 0.51 -1.71
CA ARG A 103 7.97 0.36 -3.05
C ARG A 103 7.01 0.80 -4.16
N ILE A 104 5.72 0.46 -4.05
CA ILE A 104 4.70 0.89 -5.01
C ILE A 104 4.54 2.41 -4.98
N THR A 105 4.41 3.01 -3.79
CA THR A 105 4.28 4.46 -3.63
C THR A 105 5.51 5.19 -4.19
N THR A 106 6.71 4.69 -3.92
CA THR A 106 7.94 5.25 -4.48
C THR A 106 7.93 5.19 -6.02
N ALA A 107 7.51 4.07 -6.61
CA ALA A 107 7.38 3.95 -8.05
C ALA A 107 6.33 4.92 -8.62
N HIS A 108 5.18 5.05 -7.95
CA HIS A 108 4.12 6.00 -8.31
C HIS A 108 4.63 7.45 -8.32
N GLU A 109 5.39 7.85 -7.30
CA GLU A 109 6.04 9.17 -7.23
C GLU A 109 7.02 9.39 -8.38
N GLN A 110 7.91 8.43 -8.63
CA GLN A 110 8.89 8.49 -9.73
C GLN A 110 8.24 8.62 -11.10
N VAL A 111 7.16 7.87 -11.35
CA VAL A 111 6.39 8.00 -12.60
C VAL A 111 5.72 9.38 -12.65
N GLY A 112 5.20 9.87 -11.52
CA GLY A 112 4.66 11.23 -11.39
C GLY A 112 5.68 12.32 -11.76
N GLU A 113 6.90 12.24 -11.24
CA GLU A 113 7.99 13.16 -11.60
C GLU A 113 8.31 13.08 -13.10
N LEU A 114 8.44 11.86 -13.64
CA LEU A 114 8.70 11.66 -15.05
C LEU A 114 7.59 12.23 -15.95
N THR A 115 6.31 12.09 -15.55
CA THR A 115 5.18 12.69 -16.29
C THR A 115 5.24 14.22 -16.34
N ALA A 116 5.89 14.87 -15.35
CA ALA A 116 6.11 16.31 -15.36
C ALA A 116 7.32 16.71 -16.22
N THR A 117 8.41 15.94 -16.16
CA THR A 117 9.65 16.25 -16.90
C THR A 117 9.52 16.07 -18.42
N ILE A 118 8.76 15.08 -18.89
CA ILE A 118 8.68 14.76 -20.33
C ILE A 118 8.11 15.93 -21.17
N PRO A 119 7.00 16.60 -20.78
CA PRO A 119 6.52 17.79 -21.47
C PRO A 119 7.52 18.95 -21.49
N GLU A 120 8.23 19.19 -20.39
CA GLU A 120 9.26 20.24 -20.31
C GLU A 120 10.39 19.97 -21.30
N LEU A 121 10.87 18.72 -21.35
CA LEU A 121 11.91 18.30 -22.29
C LEU A 121 11.48 18.50 -23.74
N ARG A 122 10.22 18.18 -24.06
CA ARG A 122 9.67 18.40 -25.40
C ARG A 122 9.71 19.88 -25.78
N GLY A 123 9.30 20.78 -24.87
CA GLY A 123 9.35 22.22 -25.11
C GLY A 123 10.78 22.71 -25.38
N LEU A 124 11.76 22.26 -24.59
CA LEU A 124 13.16 22.60 -24.78
C LEU A 124 13.72 22.16 -26.14
N LEU A 125 13.27 21.02 -26.65
CA LEU A 125 13.66 20.52 -27.98
C LEU A 125 13.01 21.33 -29.10
N GLU A 126 11.71 21.65 -28.98
CA GLU A 126 10.98 22.46 -29.95
C GLU A 126 11.56 23.89 -30.04
N ASP A 127 11.96 24.47 -28.91
CA ASP A 127 12.64 25.77 -28.85
C ASP A 127 14.01 25.72 -29.55
N ALA A 128 14.82 24.69 -29.28
CA ALA A 128 16.13 24.51 -29.90
C ALA A 128 16.04 24.31 -31.43
N GLU A 129 15.04 23.58 -31.92
CA GLU A 129 14.80 23.42 -33.37
C GLU A 129 14.35 24.72 -34.04
N SER A 130 13.61 25.57 -33.32
CA SER A 130 13.11 26.85 -33.83
C SER A 130 14.23 27.89 -33.94
N ASP A 131 15.14 27.96 -32.95
CA ASP A 131 16.30 28.84 -32.98
C ASP A 131 17.26 28.51 -34.14
N ASP A 132 17.44 27.21 -34.46
CA ASP A 132 18.25 26.76 -35.62
C ASP A 132 17.59 27.05 -36.98
N ALA A 133 16.26 27.24 -37.02
CA ALA A 133 15.53 27.54 -38.26
C ALA A 133 15.48 29.05 -38.59
N GLU A 134 15.86 29.91 -37.64
CA GLU A 134 15.88 31.38 -37.80
C GLU A 134 17.28 31.94 -38.14
N GLU A 135 18.35 31.13 -38.12
CA GLU A 135 19.70 31.44 -38.68
C GLU A 135 19.85 31.06 -40.17
#